data_AF-A0A963WEX2-F1
#
_entry.id   AF-A0A963WEX2-F1
#
_cell.length_a   1.000
_cell.length_b   1.000
_cell.length_c   1.000
_cell.angle_alpha   90.00
_cell.angle_beta   90.00
_cell.angle_gamma   90.00
#
_symmetry.space_group_name_H-M   'P 1'
#
loop_
_entity.id
_entity.type
_entity.pdbx_description
1 polymer ?
#
loop_
_entity_poly.entity_id
_entity_poly.type
_entity_poly.pdbx_seq_one_letter_code
_entity_poly.pdbx_strand_id
1 'polypeptide(L)'
;MAAPFTVLIPARLASTRLPDKPLADIGGKPMVVRVAERAAQSGAARVVVAADDARIRDACAAHGVQALLTRADHPSGSDRLAEACSLLGLDGDDIVVNVQGDEPLIEPGLIDAVAALLPQTPAASMGTAAHAIETVEEFRNPNVVKVVLDAAGMALTFSRAPIPWWRDGFAQGIAAL
;
A
#
# COMPACT_ATOMS: atom_id res chain seq x y z
N MET A 1 -15.95 11.13 -15.57
CA MET A 1 -15.12 9.91 -15.52
C MET A 1 -14.01 10.18 -14.53
N ALA A 2 -13.67 9.22 -13.68
CA ALA A 2 -12.50 9.35 -12.81
C ALA A 2 -11.24 9.48 -13.68
N ALA A 3 -10.24 10.24 -13.22
CA ALA A 3 -8.96 10.34 -13.90
C ALA A 3 -8.31 8.95 -13.99
N PRO A 4 -7.68 8.59 -15.12
CA PRO A 4 -6.99 7.32 -15.23
C PRO A 4 -5.86 7.26 -14.18
N PHE A 5 -5.67 6.09 -13.59
CA PHE A 5 -4.61 5.87 -12.60
C PHE A 5 -3.90 4.55 -12.85
N THR A 6 -2.63 4.48 -12.42
CA THR A 6 -1.80 3.28 -12.48
C THR A 6 -1.59 2.74 -11.07
N VAL A 7 -1.78 1.44 -10.88
CA VAL A 7 -1.39 0.75 -9.67
C VAL A 7 0.05 0.25 -9.81
N LEU A 8 0.90 0.59 -8.84
CA LEU A 8 2.22 0.01 -8.70
C LEU A 8 2.33 -0.80 -7.42
N ILE A 9 2.86 -2.02 -7.55
CA ILE A 9 3.01 -2.98 -6.45
C ILE A 9 4.50 -3.18 -6.18
N PRO A 10 5.07 -2.59 -5.11
CA PRO A 10 6.47 -2.82 -4.77
C PRO A 10 6.63 -4.23 -4.20
N ALA A 11 7.54 -5.01 -4.79
CA ALA A 11 7.86 -6.35 -4.35
C ALA A 11 9.36 -6.50 -4.17
N ARG A 12 9.77 -6.81 -2.94
CA ARG A 12 11.17 -7.12 -2.61
C ARG A 12 11.32 -8.54 -2.15
N LEU A 13 12.32 -9.25 -2.65
CA LEU A 13 12.53 -10.62 -2.21
C LEU A 13 13.12 -10.68 -0.81
N ALA A 14 14.03 -9.77 -0.49
CA ALA A 14 14.66 -9.69 0.83
C ALA A 14 13.62 -9.27 1.90
N SER A 15 13.21 -10.22 2.72
CA SER A 15 12.27 -10.02 3.83
C SER A 15 12.78 -10.76 5.06
N THR A 16 12.97 -10.02 6.16
CA THR A 16 13.54 -10.56 7.42
C THR A 16 12.53 -11.35 8.24
N ARG A 17 11.23 -11.03 8.14
CA ARG A 17 10.15 -11.66 8.93
C ARG A 17 9.54 -12.88 8.25
N LEU A 18 9.58 -12.92 6.92
CA LEU A 18 9.08 -14.02 6.11
C LEU A 18 9.95 -14.13 4.85
N PRO A 19 10.88 -15.09 4.77
CA PRO A 19 11.74 -15.27 3.60
C PRO A 19 10.93 -15.46 2.32
N ASP A 20 11.41 -14.90 1.21
CA ASP A 20 10.78 -14.97 -0.12
C ASP A 20 9.29 -14.60 -0.13
N LYS A 21 8.87 -13.71 0.79
CA LYS A 21 7.46 -13.34 1.02
C LYS A 21 6.64 -13.10 -0.25
N PRO A 22 7.09 -12.33 -1.27
CA PRO A 22 6.31 -12.11 -2.48
C PRO A 22 6.00 -13.39 -3.27
N LEU A 23 6.84 -14.41 -3.12
CA LEU A 23 6.73 -15.70 -3.81
C LEU A 23 6.03 -16.77 -2.97
N ALA A 24 5.64 -16.45 -1.73
CA ALA A 24 4.91 -17.39 -0.87
C ALA A 24 3.63 -17.85 -1.56
N ASP A 25 3.36 -19.16 -1.53
CA ASP A 25 2.17 -19.73 -2.16
C ASP A 25 0.91 -19.38 -1.37
N ILE A 26 -0.08 -18.86 -2.09
CA ILE A 26 -1.42 -18.58 -1.58
C ILE A 26 -2.42 -19.23 -2.53
N GLY A 27 -2.79 -20.47 -2.21
CA GLY A 27 -3.76 -21.26 -2.97
C GLY A 27 -3.29 -21.57 -4.39
N GLY A 28 -2.01 -21.92 -4.57
CA GLY A 28 -1.44 -22.29 -5.87
C GLY A 28 -0.93 -21.12 -6.72
N LYS A 29 -0.79 -19.91 -6.17
CA LYS A 29 -0.18 -18.76 -6.84
C LYS A 29 0.69 -17.95 -5.88
N PRO A 30 1.77 -17.31 -6.36
CA PRO A 30 2.58 -16.38 -5.57
C PRO A 30 1.75 -15.24 -4.96
N MET A 31 2.08 -14.83 -3.73
CA MET A 31 1.43 -13.72 -3.02
C MET A 31 1.33 -12.45 -3.87
N VAL A 32 2.43 -12.03 -4.51
CA VAL A 32 2.46 -10.81 -5.34
C VAL A 32 1.54 -10.89 -6.56
N VAL A 33 1.37 -12.09 -7.12
CA VAL A 33 0.45 -12.34 -8.24
C VAL A 33 -1.00 -12.19 -7.76
N ARG A 34 -1.32 -12.69 -6.57
CA ARG A 34 -2.66 -12.48 -5.96
C ARG A 34 -2.96 -11.01 -5.76
N VAL A 35 -2.00 -10.22 -5.26
CA VAL A 35 -2.15 -8.77 -5.12
C VAL A 35 -2.43 -8.12 -6.47
N ALA A 36 -1.65 -8.44 -7.50
CA ALA A 36 -1.84 -7.89 -8.85
C ALA A 36 -3.21 -8.27 -9.45
N GLU A 37 -3.66 -9.51 -9.26
CA GLU A 37 -4.98 -9.96 -9.71
C GLU A 37 -6.13 -9.24 -9.00
N ARG A 38 -5.98 -8.90 -7.72
CA ARG A 38 -6.94 -8.09 -6.98
C ARG A 38 -6.91 -6.63 -7.44
N ALA A 39 -5.72 -6.04 -7.59
CA ALA A 39 -5.57 -4.69 -8.10
C ALA A 39 -6.16 -4.53 -9.51
N ALA A 40 -6.03 -5.54 -10.37
CA ALA A 40 -6.59 -5.52 -11.72
C ALA A 40 -8.14 -5.56 -11.76
N GLN A 41 -8.80 -5.85 -10.62
CA GLN A 41 -10.26 -5.76 -10.50
C GLN A 41 -10.74 -4.35 -10.16
N SER A 42 -9.84 -3.40 -9.89
CA SER A 42 -10.19 -1.99 -9.70
C SER A 42 -10.33 -1.27 -11.04
N GLY A 43 -10.68 0.01 -11.03
CA GLY A 43 -10.71 0.88 -12.21
C GLY A 43 -9.34 1.28 -12.76
N ALA A 44 -8.26 0.62 -12.35
CA ALA A 44 -6.90 0.96 -12.77
C ALA A 44 -6.72 0.80 -14.28
N ALA A 45 -6.14 1.80 -14.94
CA ALA A 45 -5.79 1.71 -16.35
C ALA A 45 -4.62 0.72 -16.59
N ARG A 46 -3.78 0.55 -15.56
CA ARG A 46 -2.59 -0.29 -15.60
C ARG A 46 -2.24 -0.79 -14.20
N VAL A 47 -1.78 -2.02 -14.10
CA VAL A 47 -1.25 -2.62 -12.86
C VAL A 47 0.14 -3.18 -13.15
N VAL A 48 1.15 -2.75 -12.40
CA VAL A 48 2.55 -3.16 -12.60
C VAL A 48 3.21 -3.54 -11.28
N VAL A 49 3.87 -4.69 -11.25
CA VAL A 49 4.76 -5.07 -10.15
C VAL A 49 6.15 -4.49 -10.35
N ALA A 50 6.64 -3.71 -9.39
CA ALA A 50 8.01 -3.23 -9.35
C ALA A 50 8.85 -4.17 -8.49
N ALA A 51 9.66 -5.02 -9.13
CA ALA A 51 10.44 -6.08 -8.49
C ALA A 51 11.92 -5.71 -8.36
N ASP A 52 12.61 -6.16 -7.30
CA ASP A 52 14.09 -6.12 -7.22
C ASP A 52 14.79 -7.38 -7.75
N ASP A 53 14.08 -8.51 -7.81
CA ASP A 53 14.65 -9.80 -8.17
C ASP A 53 13.94 -10.39 -9.39
N ALA A 54 14.73 -10.96 -10.31
CA ALA A 54 14.24 -11.60 -11.53
C ALA A 54 13.22 -12.71 -11.25
N ARG A 55 13.35 -13.45 -10.13
CA ARG A 55 12.42 -14.50 -9.74
C ARG A 55 10.99 -13.98 -9.56
N ILE A 56 10.84 -12.76 -9.03
CA ILE A 56 9.53 -12.11 -8.86
C ILE A 56 8.95 -11.77 -10.23
N ARG A 57 9.74 -11.14 -11.11
CA ARG A 57 9.32 -10.81 -12.48
C ARG A 57 8.89 -12.07 -13.24
N ASP A 58 9.69 -13.14 -13.15
CA ASP A 58 9.44 -14.38 -13.89
C ASP A 58 8.18 -15.10 -13.37
N ALA A 59 7.95 -15.08 -12.05
CA ALA A 59 6.71 -15.55 -11.46
C ALA A 59 5.50 -14.72 -11.95
N CYS A 60 5.60 -13.39 -11.99
CA CYS A 60 4.55 -12.54 -12.56
C CYS A 60 4.27 -12.86 -14.03
N ALA A 61 5.33 -13.03 -14.84
CA ALA A 61 5.20 -13.35 -16.27
C ALA A 61 4.50 -14.70 -16.50
N ALA A 62 4.79 -15.72 -15.68
CA ALA A 62 4.13 -17.02 -15.74
C ALA A 62 2.62 -16.95 -15.47
N HIS A 63 2.14 -15.87 -14.83
CA HIS A 63 0.74 -15.62 -14.53
C HIS A 63 0.15 -14.43 -15.32
N GLY A 64 0.83 -13.94 -16.35
CA GLY A 64 0.33 -12.84 -17.18
C GLY A 64 0.28 -11.48 -16.48
N VAL A 65 0.98 -11.33 -15.36
CA VAL A 65 1.08 -10.07 -14.61
C VAL A 65 2.25 -9.26 -15.14
N GLN A 66 2.01 -7.98 -15.47
CA GLN A 66 3.07 -7.07 -15.86
C GLN A 66 3.99 -6.79 -14.68
N ALA A 67 5.30 -6.99 -14.89
CA ALA A 67 6.32 -6.68 -13.90
C ALA A 67 7.53 -6.02 -14.58
N LEU A 68 8.19 -5.12 -13.86
CA LEU A 68 9.46 -4.52 -14.25
C LEU A 68 10.50 -4.74 -13.17
N LEU A 69 11.77 -4.69 -13.55
CA LEU A 69 12.88 -4.69 -12.61
C LEU A 69 13.24 -3.26 -12.22
N THR A 70 13.47 -3.08 -10.93
CA THR A 70 14.00 -1.88 -10.29
C THR A 70 15.29 -2.25 -9.56
N ARG A 71 16.07 -1.26 -9.14
CA ARG A 71 17.29 -1.52 -8.37
C ARG A 71 17.01 -2.29 -7.07
N ALA A 72 17.98 -3.09 -6.66
CA ALA A 72 17.87 -3.92 -5.46
C ALA A 72 18.19 -3.18 -4.14
N ASP A 73 18.79 -2.00 -4.22
CA ASP A 73 19.33 -1.23 -3.09
C ASP A 73 18.43 -0.08 -2.60
N HIS A 74 17.17 -0.03 -3.06
CA HIS A 74 16.20 0.95 -2.58
C HIS A 74 15.90 0.76 -1.08
N PRO A 75 16.00 1.82 -0.25
CA PRO A 75 15.77 1.70 1.18
C PRO A 75 14.29 1.55 1.53
N SER A 76 13.38 2.07 0.70
CA SER A 76 11.94 1.99 0.93
C SER A 76 11.15 1.53 -0.31
N GLY A 77 9.89 1.13 -0.09
CA GLY A 77 8.96 0.86 -1.18
C GLY A 77 8.67 2.09 -2.04
N SER A 78 8.62 3.28 -1.45
CA SER A 78 8.36 4.53 -2.18
C SER A 78 9.51 4.88 -3.14
N ASP A 79 10.77 4.67 -2.74
CA ASP A 79 11.93 4.92 -3.62
C ASP A 79 11.92 3.98 -4.83
N ARG A 80 11.51 2.72 -4.60
CA ARG A 80 11.28 1.74 -5.67
C ARG A 80 10.21 2.22 -6.65
N LEU A 81 9.11 2.77 -6.14
CA LEU A 81 8.05 3.30 -6.98
C LEU A 81 8.48 4.52 -7.78
N ALA A 82 9.33 5.39 -7.24
CA ALA A 82 9.88 6.52 -7.99
C ALA A 82 10.68 6.07 -9.23
N GLU A 83 11.50 5.03 -9.10
CA GLU A 83 12.17 4.42 -10.26
C GLU A 83 11.16 3.78 -11.22
N ALA A 84 10.18 3.04 -10.71
CA ALA A 84 9.15 2.41 -11.53
C ALA A 84 8.36 3.45 -12.35
N CYS A 85 7.98 4.59 -11.76
CA CYS A 85 7.34 5.69 -12.48
C CYS A 85 8.21 6.18 -13.64
N SER A 86 9.51 6.39 -13.39
CA SER A 86 10.46 6.83 -14.43
C SER A 86 10.58 5.82 -15.58
N LEU A 87 10.66 4.52 -15.26
CA LEU A 87 10.75 3.44 -16.26
C LEU A 87 9.46 3.28 -17.07
N LEU A 88 8.31 3.64 -16.49
CA LEU A 88 7.01 3.55 -17.12
C LEU A 88 6.63 4.81 -17.91
N GLY A 89 7.45 5.88 -17.81
CA GLY A 89 7.17 7.17 -18.42
C GLY A 89 6.01 7.91 -17.75
N LEU A 90 5.76 7.64 -16.47
CA LEU A 90 4.76 8.37 -15.68
C LEU A 90 5.37 9.70 -15.21
N ASP A 91 4.59 10.77 -15.29
CA ASP A 91 5.02 12.13 -14.92
C ASP A 91 4.28 12.69 -13.69
N GLY A 92 4.41 14.00 -13.44
CA GLY A 92 3.87 14.64 -12.24
C GLY A 92 2.35 14.80 -12.22
N ASP A 93 1.69 14.64 -13.36
CA ASP A 93 0.23 14.75 -13.49
C ASP A 93 -0.48 13.38 -13.42
N ASP A 94 0.29 12.28 -13.47
CA ASP A 94 -0.22 10.92 -13.37
C ASP A 94 -0.59 10.51 -11.94
N ILE A 95 -1.74 9.85 -11.79
CA ILE A 95 -2.16 9.28 -10.51
C ILE A 95 -1.55 7.88 -10.37
N VAL A 96 -0.75 7.72 -9.32
CA VAL A 96 -0.14 6.44 -8.94
C VAL A 96 -0.69 5.97 -7.61
N VAL A 97 -1.25 4.77 -7.59
CA VAL A 97 -1.69 4.11 -6.36
C VAL A 97 -0.70 3.02 -5.97
N ASN A 98 -0.09 3.20 -4.80
CA ASN A 98 0.80 2.20 -4.20
C ASN A 98 -0.03 1.14 -3.47
N VAL A 99 -0.08 -0.08 -4.01
CA VAL A 99 -0.70 -1.24 -3.34
C VAL A 99 0.42 -2.14 -2.81
N GLN A 100 0.45 -2.39 -1.51
CA GLN A 100 1.52 -3.19 -0.92
C GLN A 100 1.50 -4.63 -1.45
N GLY A 101 2.67 -5.16 -1.80
CA GLY A 101 2.83 -6.52 -2.34
C GLY A 101 2.51 -7.65 -1.36
N ASP A 102 2.11 -7.33 -0.14
CA ASP A 102 1.71 -8.27 0.90
C ASP A 102 0.24 -8.16 1.34
N GLU A 103 -0.60 -7.50 0.53
CA GLU A 103 -2.04 -7.40 0.75
C GLU A 103 -2.84 -8.22 -0.28
N PRO A 104 -2.72 -9.56 -0.31
CA PRO A 104 -3.33 -10.41 -1.35
C PRO A 104 -4.86 -10.42 -1.31
N LEU A 105 -5.48 -9.83 -0.29
CA LEU A 105 -6.92 -9.70 -0.09
C LEU A 105 -7.40 -8.25 -0.18
N ILE A 106 -6.56 -7.32 -0.68
CA ILE A 106 -6.95 -5.91 -0.88
C ILE A 106 -8.30 -5.83 -1.60
N GLU A 107 -9.15 -4.94 -1.12
CA GLU A 107 -10.46 -4.68 -1.70
C GLU A 107 -10.30 -3.70 -2.89
N PRO A 108 -10.71 -4.07 -4.11
CA PRO A 108 -10.52 -3.23 -5.30
C PRO A 108 -11.17 -1.84 -5.19
N GLY A 109 -12.35 -1.74 -4.60
CA GLY A 109 -13.03 -0.46 -4.38
C GLY A 109 -12.25 0.48 -3.45
N LEU A 110 -11.43 -0.02 -2.53
CA LEU A 110 -10.51 0.79 -1.72
C LEU A 110 -9.42 1.44 -2.58
N ILE A 111 -8.89 0.71 -3.57
CA ILE A 111 -7.91 1.26 -4.52
C ILE A 111 -8.56 2.41 -5.31
N ASP A 112 -9.78 2.20 -5.79
CA ASP A 112 -10.54 3.23 -6.51
C ASP A 112 -10.84 4.45 -5.62
N ALA A 113 -11.23 4.21 -4.37
CA ALA A 113 -11.51 5.27 -3.41
C ALA A 113 -10.27 6.13 -3.13
N VAL A 114 -9.10 5.50 -2.93
CA VAL A 114 -7.84 6.22 -2.70
C VAL A 114 -7.40 6.99 -3.95
N ALA A 115 -7.53 6.40 -5.14
CA ALA A 115 -7.22 7.07 -6.40
C ALA A 115 -8.05 8.36 -6.60
N ALA A 116 -9.30 8.34 -6.14
CA ALA A 116 -10.21 9.48 -6.24
C ALA A 116 -9.92 10.61 -5.24
N LEU A 117 -9.16 10.39 -4.16
CA LEU A 117 -8.92 11.40 -3.12
C LEU A 117 -8.06 12.57 -3.59
N LEU A 118 -6.96 12.28 -4.29
CA LEU A 118 -5.94 13.28 -4.62
C LEU A 118 -6.48 14.37 -5.56
N PRO A 119 -7.23 14.05 -6.65
CA PRO A 119 -7.84 15.08 -7.49
C PRO A 119 -8.83 15.99 -6.77
N GLN A 120 -9.42 15.52 -5.67
CA GLN A 120 -10.39 16.27 -4.86
C GLN A 120 -9.73 17.10 -3.77
N THR A 121 -8.43 16.92 -3.53
CA THR A 121 -7.70 17.55 -2.42
C THR A 121 -6.44 18.26 -2.94
N PRO A 122 -6.57 19.44 -3.59
CA PRO A 122 -5.43 20.13 -4.22
C PRO A 122 -4.30 20.54 -3.26
N ALA A 123 -4.58 20.61 -1.96
CA ALA A 123 -3.59 20.91 -0.93
C ALA A 123 -2.71 19.70 -0.56
N ALA A 124 -3.06 18.49 -1.02
CA ALA A 124 -2.35 17.26 -0.73
C ALA A 124 -1.49 16.83 -1.92
N SER A 125 -0.31 16.27 -1.64
CA SER A 125 0.54 15.59 -2.64
C SER A 125 0.41 14.06 -2.56
N MET A 126 -0.32 13.54 -1.58
CA MET A 126 -0.54 12.11 -1.36
C MET A 126 -1.85 11.90 -0.61
N GLY A 127 -2.59 10.86 -0.97
CA GLY A 127 -3.76 10.37 -0.23
C GLY A 127 -3.51 8.95 0.29
N THR A 128 -4.20 8.58 1.36
CA THR A 128 -4.20 7.22 1.91
C THR A 128 -5.54 6.92 2.55
N ALA A 129 -5.75 5.67 2.95
CA ALA A 129 -6.94 5.23 3.67
C ALA A 129 -6.60 4.77 5.08
N ALA A 130 -7.58 4.89 5.98
CA ALA A 130 -7.55 4.32 7.31
C ALA A 130 -8.96 3.81 7.65
N HIS A 131 -9.04 2.88 8.61
CA HIS A 131 -10.31 2.41 9.14
C HIS A 131 -10.39 2.68 10.65
N ALA A 132 -11.60 2.66 11.19
CA ALA A 132 -11.82 2.79 12.62
C ALA A 132 -11.18 1.60 13.36
N ILE A 133 -10.55 1.89 14.49
CA ILE A 133 -10.08 0.85 15.42
C ILE A 133 -11.20 0.58 16.41
N GLU A 134 -11.64 -0.68 16.50
CA GLU A 134 -12.80 -1.07 17.32
C GLU A 134 -12.38 -1.84 18.58
N THR A 135 -11.10 -2.23 18.68
CA THR A 135 -10.60 -3.01 19.82
C THR A 135 -9.42 -2.35 20.52
N VAL A 136 -9.40 -2.48 21.84
CA VAL A 136 -8.27 -2.03 22.69
C VAL A 136 -6.96 -2.73 22.29
N GLU A 137 -7.05 -4.01 21.88
CA GLU A 137 -5.90 -4.79 21.44
C GLU A 137 -5.22 -4.16 20.21
N GLU A 138 -6.00 -3.86 19.16
CA GLU A 138 -5.48 -3.20 17.96
C GLU A 138 -4.92 -1.81 18.25
N PHE A 139 -5.62 -1.02 19.08
CA PHE A 139 -5.16 0.32 19.43
C PHE A 139 -3.78 0.32 20.10
N ARG A 140 -3.55 -0.67 20.97
CA ARG A 140 -2.28 -0.88 21.69
C ARG A 140 -1.20 -1.56 20.84
N ASN A 141 -1.57 -2.28 19.80
CA ASN A 141 -0.64 -3.06 18.98
C ASN A 141 0.30 -2.13 18.16
N PRO A 142 1.63 -2.20 18.34
CA PRO A 142 2.57 -1.35 17.60
C PRO A 142 2.72 -1.75 16.12
N ASN A 143 2.19 -2.91 15.72
CA ASN A 143 2.11 -3.30 14.31
C ASN A 143 0.94 -2.63 13.59
N VAL A 144 -0.07 -2.14 14.33
CA VAL A 144 -1.16 -1.31 13.81
C VAL A 144 -0.74 0.15 13.92
N VAL A 145 -0.55 0.81 12.78
CA VAL A 145 -0.20 2.24 12.74
C VAL A 145 -1.47 3.06 12.93
N LYS A 146 -1.46 3.97 13.90
CA LYS A 146 -2.54 4.91 14.16
C LYS A 146 -2.33 6.18 13.35
N VAL A 147 -3.40 6.83 12.94
CA VAL A 147 -3.39 8.13 12.29
C VAL A 147 -4.30 9.10 13.05
N VAL A 148 -3.86 10.34 13.19
CA VAL A 148 -4.70 11.43 13.68
C VAL A 148 -4.96 12.39 12.53
N LEU A 149 -6.22 12.77 12.34
CA LEU A 149 -6.67 13.65 11.27
C LEU A 149 -7.05 15.03 11.84
N ASP A 150 -6.96 16.06 11.01
CA ASP A 150 -7.63 17.34 11.27
C ASP A 150 -9.10 17.31 10.85
N ALA A 151 -9.81 18.43 11.04
CA ALA A 151 -11.23 18.54 10.68
C ALA A 151 -11.50 18.49 9.17
N ALA A 152 -10.48 18.69 8.33
CA ALA A 152 -10.56 18.59 6.87
C ALA A 152 -10.21 17.17 6.37
N GLY A 153 -9.88 16.24 7.27
CA GLY A 153 -9.46 14.88 6.92
C GLY A 153 -7.99 14.76 6.53
N MET A 154 -7.18 15.80 6.72
CA MET A 154 -5.75 15.75 6.47
C MET A 154 -5.05 15.02 7.62
N ALA A 155 -4.13 14.11 7.29
CA ALA A 155 -3.33 13.43 8.28
C ALA A 155 -2.37 14.40 8.97
N LEU A 156 -2.56 14.60 10.28
CA LEU A 156 -1.66 15.37 11.13
C LEU A 156 -0.42 14.56 11.50
N THR A 157 -0.61 13.28 11.82
CA THR A 157 0.50 12.39 12.17
C THR A 157 0.13 10.91 12.06
N PHE A 158 1.14 10.08 11.87
CA PHE A 158 1.08 8.63 11.98
C PHE A 158 1.98 8.16 13.13
N SER A 159 1.54 7.19 13.92
CA SER A 159 2.33 6.66 15.02
C SER A 159 2.04 5.21 15.33
N ARG A 160 3.06 4.50 15.81
CA ARG A 160 2.89 3.17 16.43
C ARG A 160 2.40 3.27 17.87
N ALA A 161 2.59 4.43 18.51
CA ALA A 161 2.05 4.71 19.83
C ALA A 161 0.51 4.84 19.78
N PRO A 162 -0.20 4.50 20.87
CA PRO A 162 -1.66 4.65 20.95
C PRO A 162 -2.03 6.14 21.00
N ILE A 163 -2.40 6.70 19.85
CA ILE A 163 -2.83 8.08 19.68
C ILE A 163 -4.20 8.14 18.97
N PRO A 164 -5.06 9.15 19.29
CA PRO A 164 -4.85 10.18 20.30
C PRO A 164 -4.93 9.63 21.73
N TRP A 165 -4.19 10.23 22.66
CA TRP A 165 -4.22 9.81 24.06
C TRP A 165 -5.45 10.38 24.76
N TRP A 166 -6.39 9.53 25.18
CA TRP A 166 -7.53 9.95 25.99
C TRP A 166 -7.10 10.11 27.45
N ARG A 167 -6.77 11.36 27.84
CA ARG A 167 -6.21 11.69 29.16
C ARG A 167 -7.00 11.07 30.32
N ASP A 168 -8.30 11.26 30.33
CA ASP A 168 -9.14 10.87 31.47
C ASP A 168 -9.54 9.39 31.39
N GLY A 169 -9.85 8.88 30.19
CA GLY A 169 -10.22 7.47 29.98
C GLY A 169 -9.04 6.49 30.12
N PHE A 170 -7.81 6.94 29.86
CA PHE A 170 -6.60 6.11 29.97
C PHE A 170 -5.77 6.39 31.22
N ALA A 171 -6.30 7.13 32.20
CA ALA A 171 -5.59 7.47 33.44
C ALA A 171 -5.09 6.23 34.22
N GLN A 172 -5.78 5.09 34.08
CA GLN A 172 -5.41 3.80 34.68
C GLN A 172 -4.88 2.79 33.65
N GLY A 173 -4.47 3.27 32.47
CA GLY A 173 -4.10 2.46 31.32
C GLY A 173 -5.24 2.33 30.30
N ILE A 174 -4.91 1.77 29.12
CA ILE A 174 -5.85 1.63 28.01
C ILE A 174 -6.67 0.35 28.19
N ALA A 175 -7.86 0.49 28.77
CA ALA A 175 -8.80 -0.61 29.05
C ALA A 175 -10.11 -0.51 28.24
N ALA A 176 -10.36 0.62 27.57
CA ALA A 176 -11.51 0.89 26.70
C ALA A 176 -11.08 1.77 25.52
N LEU A 177 -11.99 2.03 24.58
CA LEU A 177 -11.84 3.02 23.50
C LEU A 177 -12.82 4.17 23.69
#